data_AF-A0A658NXX0-F1
#
_entry.id   AF-A0A658NXX0-F1
#
_cell.length_a   1.000
_cell.length_b   1.000
_cell.length_c   1.000
_cell.angle_alpha   90.00
_cell.angle_beta   90.00
_cell.angle_gamma   90.00
#
_symmetry.space_group_name_H-M   'P 1'
#
loop_
_entity.id
_entity.type
_entity.pdbx_description
1 polymer ?
#
loop_
_entity_poly.entity_id
_entity_poly.type
_entity_poly.pdbx_seq_one_letter_code
_entity_poly.pdbx_strand_id
1 'polypeptide(L)'
;IHRLELDVADIDHGNYGSFSLTLARHPSETEERLMMRVLAFALHADPALECGRGISSEDEPDLWLKDATGAIRLWIDVGLPDERRL
;
A
#
# COMPACT_ATOMS: atom_id res chain seq x y z
N ILE A 1 -0.53 -4.89 -15.00
CA ILE A 1 -1.49 -4.12 -14.18
C ILE A 1 -2.49 -5.11 -13.61
N HIS A 2 -2.72 -5.07 -12.31
CA HIS A 2 -3.73 -5.87 -11.61
C HIS A 2 -4.84 -4.97 -11.09
N ARG A 3 -6.08 -5.45 -11.11
CA ARG A 3 -7.23 -4.77 -10.52
C ARG A 3 -7.85 -5.71 -9.50
N LEU A 4 -8.15 -5.19 -8.31
CA LEU A 4 -8.74 -5.94 -7.22
C LEU A 4 -9.87 -5.12 -6.63
N GLU A 5 -10.97 -5.79 -6.31
CA GLU A 5 -11.99 -5.25 -5.41
C GLU A 5 -11.74 -5.88 -4.03
N LEU A 6 -11.55 -5.03 -3.02
CA LEU A 6 -11.24 -5.44 -1.66
C LEU A 6 -12.33 -4.94 -0.72
N ASP A 7 -13.07 -5.87 -0.14
CA ASP A 7 -13.98 -5.59 0.98
C ASP A 7 -13.25 -5.86 2.30
N VAL A 8 -13.15 -4.82 3.13
CA VAL A 8 -12.52 -4.84 4.45
C VAL A 8 -13.59 -4.78 5.52
N ALA A 9 -13.50 -5.69 6.48
CA ALA A 9 -14.32 -5.73 7.69
C ALA A 9 -13.40 -5.91 8.90
N ASP A 10 -12.81 -4.81 9.36
CA ASP A 10 -11.95 -4.76 10.53
C ASP A 10 -12.80 -4.44 11.77
N ILE A 11 -13.12 -5.49 12.52
CA ILE A 11 -13.96 -5.42 13.71
C ILE A 11 -13.24 -4.71 14.86
N ASP A 12 -11.92 -4.87 14.97
CA ASP A 12 -11.13 -4.36 16.08
C ASP A 12 -11.07 -2.83 16.06
N HIS A 13 -11.02 -2.24 14.86
CA HIS A 13 -11.01 -0.79 14.67
C HIS A 13 -12.36 -0.22 14.22
N GLY A 14 -13.38 -1.06 13.99
CA GLY A 14 -14.68 -0.65 13.48
C GLY A 14 -14.62 -0.08 12.05
N ASN A 15 -13.63 -0.51 11.26
CA ASN A 15 -13.39 -0.03 9.90
C ASN A 15 -13.98 -1.00 8.87
N TYR A 16 -14.97 -0.52 8.12
CA TYR A 16 -15.66 -1.30 7.09
C TYR A 16 -15.66 -0.50 5.79
N GLY A 17 -15.19 -1.10 4.70
CA GLY A 17 -15.11 -0.39 3.43
C GLY A 17 -14.87 -1.30 2.24
N SER A 18 -15.23 -0.81 1.06
CA SER A 18 -14.98 -1.46 -0.23
C SER A 18 -14.03 -0.59 -1.04
N PHE A 19 -12.92 -1.18 -1.51
CA PHE A 19 -11.83 -0.47 -2.15
C PHE A 19 -11.49 -1.09 -3.50
N SER A 20 -11.58 -0.29 -4.56
CA SER A 20 -11.16 -0.69 -5.90
C SER A 20 -9.69 -0.32 -6.11
N LEU A 21 -8.80 -1.31 -6.06
CA LEU A 21 -7.35 -1.12 -6.19
C LEU A 21 -6.88 -1.36 -7.62
N THR A 22 -6.02 -0.48 -8.12
CA THR A 22 -5.27 -0.68 -9.38
C THR A 22 -3.78 -0.66 -9.09
N LEU A 23 -3.13 -1.82 -9.19
CA LEU A 23 -1.71 -1.98 -8.89
C LEU A 23 -0.89 -2.20 -10.15
N ALA A 24 0.13 -1.37 -10.33
CA ALA A 24 1.21 -1.64 -11.27
C ALA A 24 2.20 -2.61 -10.62
N ARG A 25 2.44 -3.74 -11.28
CA ARG A 25 3.46 -4.72 -10.90
C ARG A 25 4.73 -4.48 -11.73
N HIS A 26 5.83 -4.16 -11.07
CA HIS A 26 7.14 -4.04 -11.73
C HIS A 26 7.62 -5.42 -12.22
N PRO A 27 8.38 -5.54 -13.33
CA PRO A 27 8.88 -6.84 -13.80
C PRO A 27 9.67 -7.65 -12.75
N SER A 28 10.37 -6.96 -11.85
CA SER A 28 11.12 -7.57 -10.74
C SER A 28 10.27 -7.85 -9.49
N GLU A 29 9.01 -7.40 -9.44
CA GLU A 29 8.12 -7.65 -8.32
C GLU A 29 7.50 -9.05 -8.44
N THR A 30 7.58 -9.85 -7.37
CA THR A 30 6.95 -11.17 -7.31
C THR A 30 5.46 -11.06 -6.99
N GLU A 31 4.70 -12.12 -7.23
CA GLU A 31 3.26 -12.13 -6.88
C GLU A 31 3.05 -12.09 -5.37
N GLU A 32 3.91 -12.76 -4.62
CA GLU A 32 3.89 -12.74 -3.16
C GLU A 32 4.10 -11.32 -2.63
N ARG A 33 5.08 -10.58 -3.18
CA ARG A 33 5.31 -9.19 -2.80
C ARG A 33 4.13 -8.29 -3.16
N LEU A 34 3.53 -8.47 -4.35
CA LEU A 34 2.32 -7.76 -4.74
C LEU A 34 1.18 -8.02 -3.75
N MET A 35 0.98 -9.27 -3.33
CA MET A 35 -0.03 -9.64 -2.34
C MET A 35 0.27 -9.08 -0.95
N MET A 36 1.55 -8.95 -0.57
CA MET A 36 1.92 -8.26 0.67
C MET A 36 1.53 -6.78 0.64
N ARG A 37 1.58 -6.11 -0.50
CA ARG A 37 1.06 -4.74 -0.64
C ARG A 37 -0.45 -4.68 -0.48
N VAL A 38 -1.18 -5.65 -1.05
CA VAL A 38 -2.64 -5.75 -0.85
C VAL A 38 -2.97 -5.99 0.62
N LEU A 39 -2.24 -6.88 1.30
CA LEU A 39 -2.41 -7.14 2.72
C LEU A 39 -2.11 -5.89 3.56
N ALA A 40 -1.01 -5.19 3.28
CA ALA A 40 -0.66 -3.95 3.95
C ALA A 40 -1.73 -2.86 3.74
N PHE A 41 -2.31 -2.76 2.54
CA PHE A 41 -3.46 -1.89 2.30
C PHE A 41 -4.63 -2.29 3.20
N ALA A 42 -5.00 -3.58 3.24
CA ALA A 42 -6.13 -4.06 4.05
C ALA A 42 -5.97 -3.77 5.55
N LEU A 43 -4.75 -3.91 6.08
CA LEU A 43 -4.42 -3.62 7.48
C LEU A 43 -4.47 -2.12 7.83
N HIS A 44 -4.36 -1.26 6.83
CA HIS A 44 -4.35 0.19 7.00
C HIS A 44 -5.43 0.86 6.13
N ALA A 45 -6.53 0.16 5.86
CA ALA A 45 -7.48 0.53 4.83
C ALA A 45 -8.07 1.92 5.08
N ASP A 46 -7.76 2.85 4.19
CA ASP A 46 -8.20 4.24 4.24
C ASP A 46 -8.48 4.72 2.80
N PRO A 47 -9.55 5.49 2.54
CA PRO A 47 -9.85 6.01 1.20
C PRO A 47 -8.74 6.88 0.59
N ALA A 48 -7.89 7.49 1.41
CA ALA A 48 -6.76 8.31 1.00
C ALA A 48 -5.43 7.54 1.02
N LEU A 49 -5.42 6.24 1.32
CA LEU A 49 -4.23 5.39 1.19
C LEU A 49 -3.97 5.13 -0.30
N GLU A 50 -2.77 5.43 -0.77
CA GLU A 50 -2.40 5.32 -2.18
C GLU A 50 -1.23 4.36 -2.37
N CYS A 51 -1.20 3.68 -3.53
CA CYS A 51 -0.06 2.88 -3.95
C CYS A 51 1.05 3.78 -4.51
N GLY A 52 2.22 3.73 -3.89
CA GLY A 52 3.43 4.34 -4.44
C GLY A 52 4.10 3.46 -5.48
N ARG A 53 5.21 3.95 -6.03
CA ARG A 53 6.04 3.23 -7.01
C ARG A 53 6.93 2.15 -6.40
N GLY A 54 7.10 2.13 -5.06
CA GLY A 54 7.80 1.07 -4.32
C GLY A 54 9.15 0.70 -4.94
N ILE A 55 9.34 -0.58 -5.29
CA ILE A 55 10.58 -1.09 -5.91
C ILE A 55 11.00 -0.37 -7.22
N SER A 56 10.11 0.39 -7.85
CA SER A 56 10.43 1.15 -9.08
C SER A 56 11.02 2.54 -8.77
N SER A 57 11.02 2.99 -7.52
CA SER A 57 11.49 4.32 -7.11
C SER A 57 11.98 4.31 -5.67
N GLU A 58 13.20 4.78 -5.43
CA GLU A 58 13.75 4.87 -4.07
C GLU A 58 13.06 5.95 -3.22
N ASP A 59 12.50 6.98 -3.85
CA ASP A 59 11.86 8.12 -3.18
C ASP A 59 10.38 7.89 -2.81
N GLU A 60 9.79 6.75 -3.18
CA GLU A 60 8.39 6.44 -2.90
C GLU A 60 8.24 5.10 -2.14
N PRO A 61 7.31 5.03 -1.16
CA PRO A 61 7.00 3.79 -0.48
C PRO A 61 6.22 2.83 -1.40
N ASP A 62 5.94 1.63 -0.90
CA ASP A 62 4.94 0.77 -1.52
C ASP A 62 3.51 1.32 -1.38
N LEU A 63 3.21 1.91 -0.21
CA LEU A 63 1.96 2.62 0.08
C LEU A 63 2.23 3.84 0.97
N TRP A 64 1.44 4.90 0.79
CA TRP A 64 1.44 6.03 1.72
C TRP A 64 0.03 6.53 2.01
N LEU A 65 -0.13 7.18 3.17
CA LEU A 65 -1.27 8.02 3.46
C LEU A 65 -0.75 9.45 3.59
N LYS A 66 -1.36 10.38 2.85
CA LYS A 66 -1.08 11.81 2.98
C LYS A 66 -2.32 12.52 3.49
N ASP A 67 -2.11 13.58 4.27
CA ASP A 67 -3.23 14.47 4.58
C ASP A 67 -3.46 15.51 3.48
N ALA A 68 -4.49 16.33 3.65
CA ALA A 68 -4.90 17.34 2.68
C ALA A 68 -3.81 18.40 2.36
N THR A 69 -2.76 18.52 3.19
CA THR A 69 -1.62 19.41 2.92
C THR A 69 -0.53 18.74 2.08
N GLY A 70 -0.63 17.44 1.84
CA GLY A 70 0.37 16.60 1.20
C GLY A 70 1.41 16.03 2.17
N ALA A 71 1.31 16.32 3.48
CA ALA A 71 2.19 15.76 4.48
C ALA A 71 1.93 14.26 4.64
N ILE A 72 3.01 13.47 4.68
CA ILE A 72 2.95 12.01 4.83
C ILE A 72 2.56 11.69 6.29
N ARG A 73 1.41 11.03 6.45
CA ARG A 73 0.88 10.53 7.73
C ARG A 73 1.32 9.09 7.98
N LEU A 74 1.45 8.30 6.92
CA LEU A 74 1.84 6.90 6.98
C LEU A 74 2.73 6.56 5.79
N TRP A 75 3.85 5.89 6.06
CA TRP A 75 4.78 5.35 5.06
C TRP A 75 4.88 3.84 5.27
N ILE A 76 4.63 3.06 4.23
CA ILE A 76 4.66 1.59 4.30
C ILE A 76 5.57 1.04 3.21
N ASP A 77 6.60 0.32 3.63
CA ASP A 77 7.41 -0.53 2.78
C ASP A 77 7.17 -2.00 3.13
N VAL A 78 7.04 -2.85 2.10
CA VAL A 78 6.88 -4.30 2.27
C VAL A 78 8.17 -5.04 1.94
N GLY A 79 8.44 -6.09 2.73
CA GLY A 79 9.64 -6.91 2.60
C GLY A 79 10.71 -6.50 3.61
N LEU A 80 11.97 -6.53 3.15
CA LEU A 80 13.15 -6.21 3.96
C LEU A 80 13.85 -5.00 3.32
N PRO A 81 13.47 -3.77 3.68
CA PRO A 81 14.20 -2.57 3.25
C PRO A 81 15.62 -2.59 3.81
N ASP A 82 16.56 -1.99 3.08
CA ASP A 82 17.92 -1.80 3.59
C ASP A 82 17.98 -0.68 4.64
N GLU A 83 19.11 -0.56 5.34
CA GLU A 83 19.30 0.47 6.38
C GLU A 83 19.26 1.90 5.85
N ARG A 84 19.45 2.12 4.54
CA ARG A 84 19.40 3.46 3.95
C ARG A 84 17.96 3.93 3.72
N ARG A 85 17.03 2.97 3.62
CA ARG A 85 15.60 3.20 3.38
C ARG A 85 14.77 3.33 4.67
N LEU A 86 15.29 2.86 5.81
CA LEU A 86 14.68 3.01 7.15
C LEU A 86 15.04 4.35 7.80
#